data_AF-A0A953ICP1-F1
#
_entry.id   AF-A0A953ICP1-F1
#
_cell.length_a   1.000
_cell.length_b   1.000
_cell.length_c   1.000
_cell.angle_alpha   90.00
_cell.angle_beta   90.00
_cell.angle_gamma   90.00
#
_symmetry.space_group_name_H-M   'P 1'
#
loop_
_entity.id
_entity.type
_entity.pdbx_description
1 polymer ?
#
loop_
_entity_poly.entity_id
_entity_poly.type
_entity_poly.pdbx_seq_one_letter_code
_entity_poly.pdbx_strand_id
1 'polypeptide(L)'
;MIRPFSRRHRKALLDKTISVSLSKRLRRRIFRILSEYDHAFFKHDTFTSIQDKVVKELKKIYGVDDLEAFTEDNKREPVDLFGFVLGAYPAQVLDVVEIWYQMLADARDQLSLQAEINAAFEDEDTPWRMCDGMFIKLDSGFMEAQVLARAEQLMLAEGFEGAIDEFISARNKQLGCWGL
;
A
#
# COMPACT_ATOMS: atom_id res chain seq x y z
N MET A 1 9.48 -8.92 -6.69
CA MET A 1 9.39 -7.47 -6.94
C MET A 1 8.01 -7.03 -6.52
N ILE A 2 7.89 -6.11 -5.57
CA ILE A 2 6.59 -5.67 -5.04
C ILE A 2 5.91 -4.81 -6.09
N ARG A 3 4.62 -5.05 -6.32
CA ARG A 3 3.77 -4.19 -7.14
C ARG A 3 2.94 -3.33 -6.20
N PRO A 4 3.31 -2.06 -5.95
CA PRO A 4 2.65 -1.25 -4.94
C PRO A 4 1.28 -0.73 -5.44
N PHE A 5 0.49 -0.23 -4.51
CA PHE A 5 -0.89 0.25 -4.67
C PHE A 5 -1.15 0.97 -6.00
N SER A 6 -0.39 2.02 -6.32
CA SER A 6 -0.58 2.84 -7.52
C SER A 6 -0.40 2.05 -8.82
N ARG A 7 0.48 1.04 -8.82
CA ARG A 7 0.71 0.14 -9.96
C ARG A 7 -0.35 -0.96 -10.02
N ARG A 8 -0.88 -1.42 -8.89
CA ARG A 8 -2.00 -2.38 -8.83
C ARG A 8 -3.29 -1.75 -9.36
N HIS A 9 -3.57 -0.51 -8.95
CA HIS A 9 -4.82 0.19 -9.26
C HIS A 9 -4.68 1.25 -10.36
N ARG A 10 -3.61 1.22 -11.17
CA ARG A 10 -3.31 2.25 -12.19
C ARG A 10 -4.52 2.58 -13.07
N LYS A 11 -5.18 1.55 -13.62
CA LYS A 11 -6.35 1.74 -14.49
C LYS A 11 -7.51 2.40 -13.73
N ALA A 12 -7.84 1.89 -12.54
CA ALA A 12 -8.92 2.42 -11.72
C ALA A 12 -8.66 3.86 -11.22
N LEU A 13 -7.40 4.22 -10.95
CA LEU A 13 -6.99 5.57 -10.60
C LEU A 13 -7.11 6.53 -11.79
N LEU A 14 -6.71 6.08 -13.00
CA LEU A 14 -6.85 6.86 -14.24
C LEU A 14 -8.32 7.07 -14.62
N ASP A 15 -9.12 6.01 -14.53
CA ASP A 15 -10.55 6.01 -14.83
C ASP A 15 -11.38 6.65 -13.69
N LYS A 16 -10.72 7.05 -12.59
CA LYS A 16 -11.32 7.64 -11.37
C LYS A 16 -12.42 6.79 -10.73
N THR A 17 -12.44 5.48 -11.00
CA THR A 17 -13.34 4.53 -10.31
C THR A 17 -12.94 4.32 -8.86
N ILE A 18 -11.68 4.62 -8.54
CA ILE A 18 -11.14 4.67 -7.19
C ILE A 18 -10.47 6.03 -6.98
N SER A 19 -10.75 6.66 -5.86
CA SER A 19 -10.08 7.88 -5.41
C SER A 19 -9.43 7.67 -4.05
N VAL A 20 -8.19 8.14 -3.90
CA VAL A 20 -7.49 8.20 -2.62
C VAL A 20 -7.39 9.66 -2.21
N SER A 21 -7.85 9.98 -1.01
CA SER A 21 -7.70 11.29 -0.40
C SER A 21 -7.06 11.12 0.97
N LEU A 22 -5.97 11.84 1.22
CA LEU A 22 -5.24 11.83 2.47
C LEU A 22 -4.92 13.27 2.86
N SER A 23 -5.41 13.70 4.02
CA SER A 23 -5.16 15.04 4.53
C SER A 23 -3.66 15.25 4.79
N LYS A 24 -3.20 16.52 4.79
CA LYS A 24 -1.81 16.83 5.18
C LYS A 24 -1.50 16.38 6.62
N ARG A 25 -2.51 16.39 7.50
CA ARG A 25 -2.39 15.92 8.88
C ARG A 25 -2.14 14.40 8.91
N LEU A 26 -2.94 13.62 8.16
CA LEU A 26 -2.78 12.17 8.07
C LEU A 26 -1.41 11.80 7.52
N ARG A 27 -0.97 12.45 6.43
CA ARG A 27 0.34 12.21 5.81
C ARG A 27 1.49 12.42 6.80
N ARG A 28 1.43 13.50 7.60
CA ARG A 28 2.42 13.75 8.67
C ARG A 28 2.38 12.66 9.73
N ARG A 29 1.17 12.24 10.14
CA ARG A 29 1.00 11.19 11.14
C ARG A 29 1.53 9.85 10.64
N ILE A 30 1.19 9.46 9.40
CA ILE A 30 1.73 8.28 8.72
C ILE A 30 3.25 8.32 8.75
N PHE A 31 3.88 9.44 8.33
CA PHE A 31 5.33 9.51 8.30
C PHE A 31 5.94 9.35 9.69
N ARG A 32 5.37 9.96 10.73
CA ARG A 32 5.82 9.80 12.12
C ARG A 32 5.75 8.34 12.56
N ILE A 33 4.63 7.67 12.30
CA ILE A 33 4.47 6.24 12.57
C ILE A 33 5.59 5.46 11.86
N LEU A 34 5.78 5.66 10.55
CA LEU A 34 6.84 4.97 9.80
C LEU A 34 8.24 5.19 10.39
N SER A 35 8.56 6.42 10.81
CA SER A 35 9.85 6.76 11.41
C SER A 35 10.13 6.03 12.74
N GLU A 36 9.09 5.66 13.51
CA GLU A 36 9.27 4.85 14.72
C GLU A 36 9.77 3.44 14.42
N TYR A 37 9.50 2.96 13.20
CA TYR A 37 9.97 1.68 12.69
C TYR A 37 11.18 1.81 11.77
N ASP A 38 11.89 2.95 11.75
CA ASP A 38 13.11 3.11 10.94
C ASP A 38 14.32 2.45 11.62
N HIS A 39 14.37 1.12 11.55
CA HIS A 39 15.49 0.35 12.06
C HIS A 39 16.70 0.52 11.14
N ALA A 40 17.83 0.91 11.72
CA ALA A 40 19.06 0.99 10.98
C ALA A 40 19.89 -0.28 11.07
N PHE A 41 20.47 -0.67 9.93
CA PHE A 41 21.30 -1.84 9.83
C PHE A 41 22.72 -1.44 9.44
N PHE A 42 23.70 -2.08 10.07
CA PHE A 42 25.09 -2.00 9.67
C PHE A 42 25.41 -3.17 8.74
N LYS A 43 25.83 -2.88 7.51
CA LYS A 43 26.20 -3.91 6.53
C LYS A 43 27.40 -3.43 5.71
N HIS A 44 28.50 -4.21 5.73
CA HIS A 44 29.75 -3.89 5.02
C HIS A 44 30.20 -2.43 5.23
N ASP A 45 30.37 -2.02 6.48
CA ASP A 45 30.77 -0.64 6.86
C ASP A 45 29.86 0.49 6.40
N THR A 46 28.66 0.16 5.91
CA THR A 46 27.65 1.14 5.52
C THR A 46 26.45 1.06 6.46
N PHE A 47 26.05 2.20 7.01
CA PHE A 47 24.78 2.35 7.71
C PHE A 47 23.66 2.52 6.66
N THR A 48 22.59 1.74 6.76
CA THR A 48 21.44 1.87 5.87
C THR A 48 20.17 1.67 6.67
N SER A 49 19.31 2.68 6.68
CA SER A 49 18.01 2.59 7.35
C SER A 49 16.94 1.99 6.43
N ILE A 50 15.76 1.70 6.98
CA ILE A 50 14.63 1.27 6.17
C ILE A 50 14.20 2.40 5.24
N GLN A 51 14.25 3.64 5.72
CA GLN A 51 14.00 4.83 4.92
C GLN A 51 14.84 4.84 3.64
N ASP A 52 16.15 4.61 3.75
CA ASP A 52 17.06 4.58 2.59
C ASP A 52 16.67 3.48 1.58
N LYS A 53 16.27 2.30 2.08
CA LYS A 53 15.82 1.19 1.24
C LYS A 53 14.51 1.52 0.54
N VAL A 54 13.57 2.13 1.23
CA VAL A 54 12.28 2.56 0.68
C VAL A 54 12.49 3.59 -0.43
N VAL A 55 13.34 4.60 -0.22
CA VAL A 55 13.69 5.59 -1.25
C VAL A 55 14.28 4.91 -2.49
N LYS A 56 15.24 4.00 -2.31
CA LYS A 56 15.85 3.24 -3.42
C LYS A 56 14.82 2.42 -4.19
N GLU A 57 13.91 1.74 -3.48
CA GLU A 57 12.90 0.90 -4.12
C GLU A 57 11.83 1.76 -4.85
N LEU A 58 11.42 2.90 -4.28
CA LEU A 58 10.52 3.85 -4.96
C LEU A 58 11.14 4.39 -6.25
N LYS A 59 12.40 4.84 -6.21
CA LYS A 59 13.15 5.30 -7.40
C LYS A 59 13.17 4.24 -8.49
N LYS A 60 13.45 2.99 -8.11
CA LYS A 60 13.43 1.83 -9.02
C LYS A 60 12.04 1.54 -9.59
N ILE A 61 10.99 1.54 -8.76
CA ILE A 61 9.61 1.25 -9.19
C ILE A 61 9.07 2.32 -10.13
N TYR A 62 9.41 3.59 -9.89
CA TYR A 62 8.98 4.70 -10.73
C TYR A 62 9.89 4.94 -11.93
N GLY A 63 11.12 4.41 -11.91
CA GLY A 63 12.11 4.62 -12.97
C GLY A 63 12.60 6.06 -13.00
N VAL A 64 12.86 6.63 -11.83
CA VAL A 64 13.29 8.03 -11.66
C VAL A 64 14.58 8.10 -10.85
N ASP A 65 15.42 9.08 -11.17
CA ASP A 65 16.66 9.32 -10.43
C ASP A 65 16.37 9.98 -9.09
N ASP A 66 15.36 10.85 -9.01
CA ASP A 66 14.94 11.54 -7.80
C ASP A 66 13.43 11.47 -7.56
N LEU A 67 13.04 11.47 -6.28
CA LEU A 67 11.64 11.57 -5.89
C LEU A 67 11.22 13.03 -5.99
N GLU A 68 10.13 13.29 -6.72
CA GLU A 68 9.63 14.64 -6.89
C GLU A 68 8.18 14.74 -6.42
N ALA A 69 7.88 15.84 -5.73
CA ALA A 69 6.57 16.10 -5.13
C ALA A 69 6.18 17.57 -5.28
N PHE A 70 4.89 17.88 -5.07
CA PHE A 70 4.42 19.25 -5.12
C PHE A 70 4.84 20.02 -3.86
N THR A 71 5.51 21.16 -4.07
CA THR A 71 5.85 22.12 -3.01
C THR A 71 4.67 23.04 -2.70
N GLU A 72 4.83 23.95 -1.74
CA GLU A 72 3.80 24.95 -1.41
C GLU A 72 3.49 25.89 -2.57
N ASP A 73 4.47 26.14 -3.45
CA ASP A 73 4.32 26.92 -4.67
C ASP A 73 3.68 26.13 -5.83
N ASN A 74 3.19 24.91 -5.55
CA ASN A 74 2.58 24.01 -6.52
C ASN A 74 3.51 23.64 -7.70
N LYS A 75 4.83 23.71 -7.47
CA LYS A 75 5.86 23.24 -8.38
C LYS A 75 6.29 21.84 -8.00
N ARG A 76 6.66 21.04 -9.01
CA ARG A 76 7.16 19.69 -8.79
C ARG A 76 8.68 19.75 -8.76
N GLU A 77 9.26 19.45 -7.61
CA GLU A 77 10.70 19.57 -7.36
C GLU A 77 11.22 18.31 -6.65
N PRO A 78 12.53 18.00 -6.77
CA PRO A 78 13.16 16.93 -6.01
C PRO A 78 13.02 17.14 -4.50
N VAL A 79 12.65 16.09 -3.78
CA VAL A 79 12.41 16.11 -2.34
C VAL A 79 12.99 14.87 -1.65
N ASP A 80 13.17 14.97 -0.33
CA ASP A 80 13.40 13.81 0.52
C ASP A 80 12.11 12.98 0.70
N LEU A 81 12.19 11.86 1.43
CA LEU A 81 11.02 11.00 1.61
C LEU A 81 9.89 11.69 2.38
N PHE A 82 10.22 12.56 3.35
CA PHE A 82 9.21 13.31 4.09
C PHE A 82 8.46 14.27 3.18
N GLY A 83 9.18 15.08 2.40
CA GLY A 83 8.61 15.97 1.39
C GLY A 83 7.80 15.19 0.36
N PHE A 84 8.26 13.99 -0.01
CA PHE A 84 7.50 13.11 -0.89
C PHE A 84 6.16 12.70 -0.29
N VAL A 85 6.13 12.21 0.96
CA VAL A 85 4.88 11.84 1.63
C VAL A 85 3.91 13.02 1.76
N LEU A 86 4.42 14.24 1.99
CA LEU A 86 3.58 15.44 2.10
C LEU A 86 3.03 15.94 0.77
N GLY A 87 3.85 15.95 -0.29
CA GLY A 87 3.53 16.61 -1.55
C GLY A 87 3.18 15.67 -2.71
N ALA A 88 3.37 14.36 -2.58
CA ALA A 88 3.08 13.39 -3.63
C ALA A 88 1.56 13.17 -3.80
N TYR A 89 1.19 12.48 -4.88
CA TYR A 89 -0.19 12.03 -5.05
C TYR A 89 -0.58 11.09 -3.90
N PRO A 90 -1.82 11.15 -3.35
CA PRO A 90 -2.23 10.32 -2.22
C PRO A 90 -1.99 8.82 -2.42
N ALA A 91 -2.17 8.31 -3.64
CA ALA A 91 -1.90 6.90 -3.96
C ALA A 91 -0.42 6.53 -3.83
N GLN A 92 0.51 7.47 -4.06
CA GLN A 92 1.95 7.24 -3.87
C GLN A 92 2.31 7.18 -2.39
N VAL A 93 1.57 7.87 -1.52
CA VAL A 93 1.77 7.73 -0.06
C VAL A 93 1.43 6.31 0.40
N LEU A 94 0.39 5.70 -0.18
CA LEU A 94 0.09 4.29 0.08
C LEU A 94 1.21 3.38 -0.41
N ASP A 95 1.82 3.67 -1.56
CA ASP A 95 3.01 2.93 -2.03
C ASP A 95 4.16 2.98 -1.02
N VAL A 96 4.43 4.15 -0.42
CA VAL A 96 5.47 4.29 0.61
C VAL A 96 5.21 3.34 1.76
N VAL A 97 3.98 3.31 2.28
CA VAL A 97 3.60 2.48 3.43
C VAL A 97 3.67 0.98 3.08
N GLU A 98 3.16 0.56 1.93
CA GLU A 98 3.24 -0.85 1.48
C GLU A 98 4.69 -1.31 1.32
N ILE A 99 5.54 -0.49 0.71
CA ILE A 99 6.97 -0.82 0.54
C ILE A 99 7.66 -0.87 1.90
N TRP A 100 7.39 0.09 2.80
CA TRP A 100 8.00 0.12 4.14
C TRP A 100 7.66 -1.14 4.94
N TYR A 101 6.39 -1.53 4.94
CA TYR A 101 5.93 -2.74 5.62
C TYR A 101 6.69 -3.99 5.15
N GLN A 102 6.91 -4.13 3.85
CA GLN A 102 7.63 -5.27 3.28
C GLN A 102 9.14 -5.26 3.59
N MET A 103 9.69 -4.10 3.98
CA MET A 103 11.10 -3.98 4.39
C MET A 103 11.31 -4.33 5.87
N LEU A 104 10.24 -4.42 6.67
CA LEU A 104 10.31 -4.88 8.04
C LEU A 104 10.59 -6.38 8.08
N ALA A 105 11.56 -6.77 8.91
CA ALA A 105 11.97 -8.16 9.06
C ALA A 105 11.21 -8.91 10.17
N ASP A 106 10.75 -8.21 11.22
CA ASP A 106 9.98 -8.82 12.32
C ASP A 106 8.47 -8.75 12.00
N ALA A 107 7.81 -9.91 12.04
CA ALA A 107 6.36 -10.02 11.86
C ALA A 107 5.58 -9.25 12.93
N ARG A 108 6.14 -9.08 14.14
CA ARG A 108 5.52 -8.26 15.20
C ARG A 108 5.51 -6.79 14.83
N ASP A 109 6.63 -6.28 14.30
CA ASP A 109 6.71 -4.89 13.83
C ASP A 109 5.73 -4.65 12.67
N GLN A 110 5.59 -5.62 11.77
CA GLN A 110 4.60 -5.57 10.69
C GLN A 110 3.17 -5.47 11.24
N LEU A 111 2.81 -6.33 12.21
CA LEU A 111 1.48 -6.31 12.83
C LEU A 111 1.20 -4.99 13.58
N SER A 112 2.19 -4.50 14.33
CA SER A 112 2.08 -3.23 15.07
C SER A 112 1.95 -2.04 14.12
N LEU A 113 2.80 -1.96 13.08
CA LEU A 113 2.72 -0.93 12.06
C LEU A 113 1.35 -0.95 11.37
N GLN A 114 0.85 -2.12 10.98
CA GLN A 114 -0.46 -2.25 10.34
C GLN A 114 -1.58 -1.76 11.26
N ALA A 115 -1.54 -2.12 12.55
CA ALA A 115 -2.54 -1.68 13.53
C ALA A 115 -2.54 -0.16 13.70
N GLU A 116 -1.36 0.46 13.83
CA GLU A 116 -1.23 1.92 13.99
C GLU A 116 -1.65 2.70 12.75
N ILE A 117 -1.27 2.23 11.57
CA ILE A 117 -1.71 2.82 10.29
C ILE A 117 -3.23 2.72 10.18
N ASN A 118 -3.82 1.57 10.48
CA ASN A 118 -5.28 1.41 10.42
C ASN A 118 -6.01 2.32 11.42
N ALA A 119 -5.50 2.45 12.64
CA ALA A 119 -6.05 3.38 13.63
C ALA A 119 -5.97 4.84 13.15
N ALA A 120 -4.83 5.25 12.56
CA ALA A 120 -4.69 6.59 12.00
C ALA A 120 -5.65 6.86 10.83
N PHE A 121 -5.91 5.87 10.00
CA PHE A 121 -6.86 5.94 8.89
C PHE A 121 -8.32 5.98 9.38
N GLU A 122 -8.62 5.28 10.47
CA GLU A 122 -9.93 5.28 11.13
C GLU A 122 -10.23 6.62 11.80
N ASP A 123 -9.27 7.19 12.55
CA ASP A 123 -9.41 8.49 13.20
C ASP A 123 -9.69 9.65 12.24
N GLU A 124 -9.33 9.51 10.95
CA GLU A 124 -9.59 10.50 9.90
C GLU A 124 -10.70 10.07 8.92
N ASP A 125 -11.53 9.09 9.31
CA ASP A 125 -12.69 8.60 8.56
C ASP A 125 -12.36 8.21 7.10
N THR A 126 -11.14 7.71 6.88
CA THR A 126 -10.73 7.27 5.55
C THR A 126 -11.23 5.85 5.28
N PRO A 127 -11.68 5.54 4.06
CA PRO A 127 -12.21 4.21 3.73
C PRO A 127 -11.12 3.17 3.47
N TRP A 128 -9.84 3.51 3.63
CA TRP A 128 -8.72 2.63 3.29
C TRP A 128 -8.23 1.90 4.53
N ARG A 129 -7.96 0.60 4.42
CA ARG A 129 -7.33 -0.21 5.47
C ARG A 129 -6.21 -1.05 4.89
N MET A 130 -5.17 -1.20 5.68
CA MET A 130 -4.05 -2.07 5.40
C MET A 130 -4.34 -3.47 5.92
N CYS A 131 -4.14 -4.47 5.06
CA CYS A 131 -4.30 -5.89 5.33
C CYS A 131 -3.19 -6.66 4.61
N ASP A 132 -2.40 -7.43 5.36
CA ASP A 132 -1.24 -8.18 4.89
C ASP A 132 -0.27 -7.34 4.03
N GLY A 133 0.00 -6.13 4.49
CA GLY A 133 0.91 -5.23 3.78
C GLY A 133 0.31 -4.48 2.59
N MET A 134 -1.00 -4.59 2.36
CA MET A 134 -1.66 -3.99 1.19
C MET A 134 -2.87 -3.15 1.58
N PHE A 135 -3.10 -2.04 0.88
CA PHE A 135 -4.32 -1.25 1.09
C PHE A 135 -5.51 -1.82 0.32
N ILE A 136 -6.63 -1.88 1.02
CA ILE A 136 -7.95 -2.29 0.58
C ILE A 136 -8.94 -1.18 0.94
N LYS A 137 -9.91 -0.92 0.06
CA LYS A 137 -10.99 0.05 0.36
C LYS A 137 -12.15 -0.69 1.01
N LEU A 138 -12.53 -0.26 2.20
CA LEU A 138 -13.76 -0.65 2.88
C LEU A 138 -14.96 0.07 2.21
N ASP A 139 -15.45 -0.47 1.10
CA ASP A 139 -16.85 -0.28 0.71
C ASP A 139 -17.49 -1.65 0.50
N SER A 140 -18.78 -1.78 0.78
CA SER A 140 -19.47 -3.09 0.82
C SER A 140 -19.47 -3.84 -0.52
N GLY A 141 -19.29 -3.17 -1.67
CA GLY A 141 -19.20 -3.82 -2.98
C GLY A 141 -17.76 -4.11 -3.44
N PHE A 142 -16.80 -3.33 -2.97
CA PHE A 142 -15.40 -3.40 -3.38
C PHE A 142 -14.56 -4.29 -2.46
N MET A 143 -14.98 -4.46 -1.20
CA MET A 143 -14.39 -5.39 -0.25
C MET A 143 -14.42 -6.83 -0.78
N GLU A 144 -15.56 -7.26 -1.29
CA GLU A 144 -15.72 -8.63 -1.79
C GLU A 144 -14.74 -8.89 -2.96
N ALA A 145 -14.68 -7.98 -3.93
CA ALA A 145 -13.78 -8.08 -5.07
C ALA A 145 -12.29 -8.10 -4.68
N GLN A 146 -11.88 -7.31 -3.67
CA GLN A 146 -10.47 -7.24 -3.24
C GLN A 146 -10.04 -8.41 -2.37
N VAL A 147 -10.88 -8.83 -1.41
CA VAL A 147 -10.62 -10.03 -0.61
C VAL A 147 -10.49 -11.24 -1.53
N LEU A 148 -11.35 -11.34 -2.54
CA LEU A 148 -11.28 -12.40 -3.56
C LEU A 148 -9.98 -12.34 -4.37
N ALA A 149 -9.60 -11.18 -4.89
CA ALA A 149 -8.35 -11.02 -5.65
C ALA A 149 -7.10 -11.33 -4.80
N ARG A 150 -7.14 -11.04 -3.49
CA ARG A 150 -6.06 -11.39 -2.57
C ARG A 150 -6.02 -12.89 -2.29
N ALA A 151 -7.18 -13.50 -2.01
CA ALA A 151 -7.29 -14.93 -1.83
C ALA A 151 -6.76 -15.68 -3.08
N GLU A 152 -7.12 -15.23 -4.27
CA GLU A 152 -6.62 -15.75 -5.54
C GLU A 152 -5.09 -15.61 -5.66
N GLN A 153 -4.53 -14.44 -5.36
CA GLN A 153 -3.07 -14.23 -5.39
C GLN A 153 -2.30 -15.11 -4.40
N LEU A 154 -2.83 -15.30 -3.19
CA LEU A 154 -2.22 -16.16 -2.18
C LEU A 154 -2.29 -17.63 -2.63
N MET A 155 -3.43 -18.07 -3.17
CA MET A 155 -3.60 -19.44 -3.64
C MET A 155 -2.75 -19.74 -4.90
N LEU A 156 -2.59 -18.78 -5.81
CA LEU A 156 -1.69 -18.89 -6.96
C LEU A 156 -0.22 -18.95 -6.54
N ALA A 157 0.18 -18.17 -5.53
CA ALA A 157 1.55 -18.18 -5.01
C ALA A 157 1.92 -19.53 -4.36
N GLU A 158 0.96 -20.21 -3.76
CA GLU A 158 1.14 -21.50 -3.08
C GLU A 158 0.84 -22.72 -3.99
N GLY A 159 0.52 -22.52 -5.28
CA GLY A 159 0.34 -23.61 -6.26
C GLY A 159 -1.01 -24.35 -6.18
N PHE A 160 -2.05 -23.75 -5.61
CA PHE A 160 -3.37 -24.37 -5.42
C PHE A 160 -4.34 -24.12 -6.60
N GLU A 161 -3.93 -24.43 -7.84
CA GLU A 161 -4.77 -24.20 -9.04
C GLU A 161 -6.12 -24.93 -8.98
N GLY A 162 -6.16 -26.16 -8.45
CA GLY A 162 -7.41 -26.92 -8.32
C GLY A 162 -8.40 -26.36 -7.27
N ALA A 163 -7.91 -25.74 -6.20
CA ALA A 163 -8.76 -25.12 -5.18
C ALA A 163 -9.38 -23.81 -5.67
N ILE A 164 -8.69 -23.10 -6.59
CA ILE A 164 -9.18 -21.89 -7.25
C ILE A 164 -10.41 -22.21 -8.10
N ASP A 165 -10.35 -23.27 -8.91
CA ASP A 165 -11.47 -23.68 -9.76
C ASP A 165 -12.70 -24.10 -8.94
N GLU A 166 -12.49 -24.83 -7.84
CA GLU A 166 -13.59 -25.22 -6.94
C GLU A 166 -14.21 -24.01 -6.22
N PHE A 167 -13.39 -23.08 -5.75
CA PHE A 167 -13.85 -21.86 -5.07
C PHE A 167 -14.63 -20.94 -6.03
N ILE A 168 -14.14 -20.73 -7.25
CA ILE A 168 -14.84 -19.96 -8.29
C ILE A 168 -16.17 -20.63 -8.68
N SER A 169 -16.17 -21.96 -8.83
CA SER A 169 -17.36 -22.76 -9.17
C SER A 169 -18.42 -22.72 -8.07
N ALA A 170 -18.01 -22.85 -6.79
CA ALA A 170 -18.90 -22.76 -5.65
C ALA A 170 -19.58 -21.38 -5.55
N ARG A 171 -18.83 -20.30 -5.79
CA ARG A 171 -19.36 -18.94 -5.79
C ARG A 171 -20.32 -18.68 -6.95
N ASN A 172 -19.96 -19.10 -8.17
CA ASN A 172 -20.83 -18.91 -9.34
C ASN A 172 -22.16 -19.66 -9.18
N LYS A 173 -22.16 -20.80 -8.48
CA LYS A 173 -23.40 -21.50 -8.06
C LYS A 173 -24.22 -20.69 -7.06
N GLN A 174 -23.59 -19.99 -6.12
CA GLN A 174 -24.27 -19.17 -5.12
C GLN A 174 -24.94 -17.93 -5.73
N LEU A 175 -24.30 -17.29 -6.72
CA LEU A 175 -24.87 -16.16 -7.47
C LEU A 175 -25.95 -16.60 -8.49
N GLY A 176 -25.86 -17.83 -9.00
CA GLY A 176 -26.89 -18.42 -9.87
C GLY A 176 -28.18 -18.85 -9.16
N CYS A 177 -28.18 -18.94 -7.82
CA CYS A 177 -29.35 -19.34 -7.03
C CYS A 177 -30.26 -18.16 -6.61
N TRP A 178 -29.90 -16.91 -6.91
CA TRP A 178 -30.74 -15.71 -6.64
C TRP A 178 -31.35 -15.10 -7.91
N GLY A 179 -31.43 -15.88 -9.00
CA GLY A 179 -32.14 -15.51 -10.22
C GLY A 179 -33.48 -16.23 -10.35
N LEU A 180 -34.48 -15.81 -9.58
CA LEU A 180 -35.92 -15.99 -9.84
C LEU A 180 -36.65 -14.71 -9.43
#